data_AF-A0A928ZXQ5-F1
#
_entry.id   AF-A0A928ZXQ5-F1
#
_cell.length_a   1.000
_cell.length_b   1.000
_cell.length_c   1.000
_cell.angle_alpha   90.00
_cell.angle_beta   90.00
_cell.angle_gamma   90.00
#
_symmetry.space_group_name_H-M   'P 1'
#
loop_
_entity.id
_entity.type
_entity.pdbx_description
1 polymer ?
#
loop_
_entity_poly.entity_id
_entity_poly.type
_entity_poly.pdbx_seq_one_letter_code
_entity_poly.pdbx_strand_id
1 'polypeptide(L)'
;ALENSTVQQPNRTDHTFQWKRKDWSLEDSELRLTVSIQGDEIGYYGYWLKIPEAFTREYRETRNLARFFDVNASSILVDGSLIIACLFYLIAMARGQIGWRSGLTPAFIVLAVSLLAQWNTLPLAKSYYSTTQNYYLFWVQAIFDSLYNAIVRAVPVYFLWAGGQQLARRVWPQQDMILPRHPSRLVTFTQAYWRGLMLAGLSMAYMVTFYLIATYVFDTWSPMGVDYSNLFSTPLPFMSALRNGILPAIGEELEARLVGISIVLLLLRHRWLALLIPGGLWAFAHLGYVSEPFYLRGIELWLPAIFLYGLFFLRFGLLTTIVGHCTYNSLLGAMLLLKAQDIYLVSSGILVIMLLLLPLLPGVWLRWRHPQEWQQALKDERLQLRSAMPEDYDQIVSLPLGSVTLPKQLTDVRSCHCR
;
A
#
# COMPACT_ATOMS: atom_id res chain seq x y z
N ALA A 1 6.15 34.20 35.95
CA ALA A 1 6.76 33.38 34.88
C ALA A 1 7.56 32.28 35.56
N LEU A 2 7.52 31.06 35.03
CA LEU A 2 8.38 29.96 35.49
C LEU A 2 9.81 30.16 34.98
N GLU A 3 9.94 30.50 33.70
CA GLU A 3 11.20 30.68 33.00
C GLU A 3 11.06 31.87 32.03
N ASN A 4 12.13 32.64 31.87
CA ASN A 4 12.26 33.65 30.81
C ASN A 4 13.63 33.51 30.14
N SER A 5 13.68 33.73 28.82
CA SER A 5 14.93 33.74 28.07
C SER A 5 14.92 34.85 27.02
N THR A 6 16.11 35.36 26.71
CA THR A 6 16.31 36.44 25.74
C THR A 6 17.43 36.04 24.78
N VAL A 7 17.18 36.15 23.48
CA VAL A 7 18.15 35.85 22.42
C VAL A 7 18.30 37.09 21.53
N GLN A 8 19.53 37.57 21.38
CA GLN A 8 19.85 38.67 20.46
C GLN A 8 20.04 38.12 19.05
N GLN A 9 19.21 38.55 18.11
CA GLN A 9 19.37 38.32 16.68
C GLN A 9 20.04 39.55 16.02
N PRO A 10 20.59 39.43 14.80
CA PRO A 10 21.29 40.54 14.15
C PRO A 10 20.49 41.86 14.05
N ASN A 11 19.16 41.77 13.89
CA ASN A 11 18.27 42.93 13.70
C ASN A 11 17.09 42.98 14.68
N ARG A 12 17.04 42.11 15.70
CA ARG A 12 15.95 42.09 16.69
C ARG A 12 16.36 41.37 17.98
N THR A 13 15.63 41.61 19.07
CA THR A 13 15.78 40.82 20.30
C THR A 13 14.53 39.99 20.50
N ASP A 14 14.71 38.69 20.67
CA ASP A 14 13.61 37.75 20.86
C ASP A 14 13.52 37.38 22.36
N HIS A 15 12.33 37.50 22.95
CA HIS A 15 12.05 37.12 24.32
C HIS A 15 11.12 35.91 24.36
N THR A 16 11.37 34.95 25.25
CA THR A 16 10.45 33.85 25.51
C THR A 16 10.06 33.83 26.97
N PHE A 17 8.77 33.70 27.22
CA PHE A 17 8.18 33.65 28.54
C PHE A 17 7.39 32.35 28.69
N GLN A 18 7.56 31.68 29.84
CA GLN A 18 6.77 30.50 30.17
C GLN A 18 5.99 30.69 31.47
N TRP A 19 4.75 30.24 31.49
CA TRP A 19 3.89 30.21 32.67
C TRP A 19 3.31 28.82 32.88
N LYS A 20 3.12 28.43 34.13
CA LYS A 20 2.33 27.24 34.49
C LYS A 20 0.92 27.68 34.86
N ARG A 21 -0.06 26.98 34.32
CA ARG A 21 -1.45 27.10 34.69
C ARG A 21 -1.63 26.56 36.12
N LYS A 22 -2.29 27.32 37.00
CA LYS A 22 -2.42 26.99 38.43
C LYS A 22 -3.67 26.16 38.74
N ASP A 23 -4.71 26.32 37.95
CA ASP A 23 -6.03 25.70 38.10
C ASP A 23 -6.14 24.32 37.43
N TRP A 24 -5.04 23.80 36.87
CA TRP A 24 -5.02 22.51 36.22
C TRP A 24 -3.67 21.80 36.39
N SER A 25 -3.72 20.57 36.87
CA SER A 25 -2.63 19.60 36.87
C SER A 25 -3.23 18.20 36.83
N LEU A 26 -2.69 17.33 35.99
CA LEU A 26 -3.02 15.90 36.01
C LEU A 26 -1.79 15.17 36.54
N GLU A 27 -1.88 14.64 37.77
CA GLU A 27 -0.73 14.07 38.48
C GLU A 27 0.48 15.04 38.47
N ASP A 28 1.66 14.56 38.05
CA ASP A 28 2.89 15.34 37.95
C ASP A 28 2.99 16.17 36.64
N SER A 29 1.95 16.16 35.80
CA SER A 29 1.95 16.93 34.55
C SER A 29 1.54 18.39 34.76
N GLU A 30 2.22 19.29 34.04
CA GLU A 30 1.98 20.73 34.13
C GLU A 30 1.51 21.28 32.78
N LEU A 31 0.33 21.88 32.73
CA LEU A 31 -0.06 22.66 31.54
C LEU A 31 0.68 24.00 31.56
N ARG A 32 1.55 24.20 30.57
CA ARG A 32 2.38 25.38 30.43
C ARG A 32 1.93 26.21 29.22
N LEU A 33 2.00 27.52 29.35
CA LEU A 33 1.84 28.48 28.26
C LEU A 33 3.21 29.03 27.94
N THR A 34 3.61 28.96 26.67
CA THR A 34 4.80 29.65 26.15
C THR A 34 4.33 30.80 25.27
N VAL A 35 4.91 31.98 25.47
CA VAL A 35 4.79 33.13 24.56
C VAL A 35 6.18 33.59 24.17
N SER A 36 6.44 33.68 22.88
CA SER A 36 7.67 34.23 22.31
C SER A 36 7.35 35.54 21.60
N ILE A 37 8.09 36.59 21.94
CA ILE A 37 8.07 37.91 21.31
C ILE A 37 9.32 38.00 20.43
N GLN A 38 9.16 38.30 19.15
CA GLN A 38 10.25 38.46 18.18
C GLN A 38 10.39 39.94 17.84
N GLY A 39 11.38 40.63 18.42
CA GLY A 39 11.43 42.09 18.37
C GLY A 39 10.25 42.72 19.11
N ASP A 40 9.34 43.32 18.36
CA ASP A 40 8.11 43.97 18.82
C ASP A 40 6.82 43.18 18.53
N GLU A 41 6.92 42.03 17.85
CA GLU A 41 5.76 41.21 17.47
C GLU A 41 5.65 39.91 18.29
N ILE A 42 4.43 39.41 18.50
CA ILE A 42 4.23 38.07 19.06
C ILE A 42 4.57 37.04 17.98
N GLY A 43 5.67 36.31 18.16
CA GLY A 43 6.11 35.28 17.21
C GLY A 43 5.48 33.90 17.46
N TYR A 44 5.22 33.54 18.71
CA TYR A 44 4.59 32.27 19.06
C TYR A 44 3.78 32.42 20.35
N TYR A 45 2.61 31.77 20.42
CA TYR A 45 1.92 31.52 21.66
C TYR A 45 1.27 30.14 21.61
N GLY A 46 1.37 29.36 22.69
CA GLY A 46 0.81 28.02 22.70
C GLY A 46 0.85 27.36 24.06
N TYR A 47 -0.19 26.56 24.31
CA TYR A 47 -0.22 25.65 25.45
C TYR A 47 0.48 24.34 25.10
N TRP A 48 1.23 23.80 26.04
CA TRP A 48 1.82 22.47 25.94
C TRP A 48 1.85 21.81 27.31
N LEU A 49 1.83 20.48 27.30
CA LEU A 49 1.84 19.68 28.52
C LEU A 49 3.28 19.29 28.85
N LYS A 50 3.79 19.71 30.01
CA LYS A 50 5.02 19.13 30.56
C LYS A 50 4.69 17.75 31.10
N ILE A 51 5.18 16.74 30.41
CA ILE A 51 5.01 15.33 30.74
C ILE A 51 6.09 14.94 31.75
N PRO A 52 5.77 14.15 32.79
CA PRO A 52 6.75 13.63 33.74
C PRO A 52 7.89 12.89 33.03
N GLU A 53 9.12 13.07 33.52
CA GLU A 53 10.30 12.45 32.91
C GLU A 53 10.23 10.91 32.97
N ALA A 54 9.72 10.36 34.08
CA ALA A 54 9.53 8.93 34.26
C ALA A 54 8.63 8.32 33.16
N PHE A 55 7.45 8.91 32.93
CA PHE A 55 6.56 8.51 31.85
C PHE A 55 7.22 8.64 30.48
N THR A 56 7.90 9.77 30.24
CA THR A 56 8.57 10.01 28.94
C THR A 56 9.64 8.95 28.67
N ARG A 57 10.38 8.52 29.70
CA ARG A 57 11.39 7.48 29.59
C ARG A 57 10.77 6.12 29.27
N GLU A 58 9.76 5.71 30.03
CA GLU A 58 9.05 4.44 29.80
C GLU A 58 8.36 4.39 28.42
N TYR A 59 7.67 5.46 28.05
CA TYR A 59 7.04 5.59 26.74
C TYR A 59 8.09 5.52 25.61
N ARG A 60 9.26 6.14 25.78
CA ARG A 60 10.36 6.02 24.80
C ARG A 60 10.88 4.59 24.68
N GLU A 61 11.00 3.84 25.76
CA GLU A 61 11.40 2.43 25.71
C GLU A 61 10.41 1.60 24.89
N THR A 62 9.11 1.75 25.16
CA THR A 62 8.03 1.10 24.40
C THR A 62 8.04 1.50 22.92
N ARG A 63 8.19 2.79 22.62
CA ARG A 63 8.26 3.29 21.24
C ARG A 63 9.54 2.86 20.52
N ASN A 64 10.65 2.68 21.23
CA ASN A 64 11.88 2.14 20.65
C ASN A 64 11.72 0.68 20.25
N LEU A 65 11.02 -0.13 21.06
CA LEU A 65 10.70 -1.50 20.71
C LEU A 65 9.76 -1.56 19.49
N ALA A 66 8.73 -0.72 19.46
CA ALA A 66 7.85 -0.60 18.30
C ALA A 66 8.64 -0.24 17.03
N ARG A 67 9.53 0.76 17.11
CA ARG A 67 10.40 1.16 16.00
C ARG A 67 11.35 0.05 15.56
N PHE A 68 11.88 -0.74 16.49
CA PHE A 68 12.74 -1.87 16.15
C PHE A 68 12.01 -2.87 15.24
N PHE A 69 10.80 -3.28 15.61
CA PHE A 69 10.01 -4.18 14.77
C PHE A 69 9.58 -3.53 13.44
N ASP A 70 9.14 -2.28 13.48
CA ASP A 70 8.75 -1.49 12.31
C ASP A 70 9.83 -1.44 11.23
N VAL A 71 11.04 -1.03 11.61
CA VAL A 71 12.18 -0.90 10.68
C VAL A 71 12.63 -2.26 10.16
N ASN A 72 12.80 -3.25 11.05
CA ASN A 72 13.31 -4.56 10.63
C ASN A 72 12.29 -5.32 9.77
N ALA A 73 11.00 -5.27 10.11
CA ALA A 73 9.95 -5.90 9.30
C ALA A 73 9.84 -5.22 7.92
N SER A 74 9.92 -3.87 7.88
CA SER A 74 9.96 -3.10 6.64
C SER A 74 11.16 -3.46 5.78
N SER A 75 12.37 -3.46 6.33
CA SER A 75 13.59 -3.79 5.57
C SER A 75 13.58 -5.23 5.04
N ILE A 76 13.17 -6.20 5.86
CA ILE A 76 13.07 -7.60 5.41
C ILE A 76 12.06 -7.73 4.26
N LEU A 77 10.91 -7.05 4.36
CA LEU A 77 9.89 -7.13 3.33
C LEU A 77 10.27 -6.36 2.06
N VAL A 78 10.54 -5.07 2.17
CA VAL A 78 10.80 -4.16 1.05
C VAL A 78 12.13 -4.51 0.38
N ASP A 79 13.24 -4.44 1.11
CA ASP A 79 14.57 -4.67 0.53
C ASP A 79 14.73 -6.13 0.11
N GLY A 80 14.28 -7.07 0.95
CA GLY A 80 14.35 -8.50 0.67
C GLY A 80 13.54 -8.89 -0.57
N SER A 81 12.29 -8.43 -0.69
CA SER A 81 11.46 -8.72 -1.87
C SER A 81 12.02 -8.07 -3.13
N LEU A 82 12.55 -6.85 -3.05
CA LEU A 82 13.15 -6.15 -4.18
C LEU A 82 14.41 -6.85 -4.67
N ILE A 83 15.31 -7.27 -3.77
CA ILE A 83 16.54 -8.02 -4.13
C ILE A 83 16.17 -9.30 -4.88
N ILE A 84 15.22 -10.08 -4.36
CA ILE A 84 14.79 -11.33 -4.98
C ILE A 84 14.10 -11.08 -6.31
N ALA A 85 13.23 -10.06 -6.40
CA ALA A 85 12.57 -9.70 -7.66
C ALA A 85 13.59 -9.27 -8.72
N CYS A 86 14.58 -8.43 -8.36
CA CYS A 86 15.69 -8.05 -9.23
C CYS A 86 16.47 -9.27 -9.73
N LEU A 87 16.81 -10.22 -8.83
CA LEU A 87 17.49 -11.46 -9.20
C LEU A 87 16.69 -12.26 -10.23
N PHE A 88 15.40 -12.48 -10.00
CA PHE A 88 14.52 -13.21 -10.92
C PHE A 88 14.32 -12.48 -12.25
N TYR A 89 14.25 -11.15 -12.23
CA TYR A 89 14.24 -10.33 -13.44
C TYR A 89 15.52 -10.54 -14.27
N LEU A 90 16.71 -10.42 -13.64
CA LEU A 90 17.98 -10.59 -14.33
C LEU A 90 18.13 -12.00 -14.92
N ILE A 91 17.77 -13.04 -14.17
CA ILE A 91 17.79 -14.43 -14.65
C ILE A 91 16.86 -14.61 -15.86
N ALA A 92 15.64 -14.07 -15.80
CA ALA A 92 14.67 -14.21 -16.88
C ALA A 92 15.06 -13.41 -18.13
N MET A 93 15.64 -12.22 -17.95
CA MET A 93 16.17 -11.39 -19.03
C MET A 93 17.36 -12.08 -19.72
N ALA A 94 18.30 -12.64 -18.96
CA ALA A 94 19.44 -13.39 -19.49
C ALA A 94 19.02 -14.65 -20.26
N ARG A 95 17.89 -15.25 -19.88
CA ARG A 95 17.30 -16.42 -20.57
C ARG A 95 16.37 -16.05 -21.72
N GLY A 96 16.19 -14.77 -22.04
CA GLY A 96 15.27 -14.30 -23.08
C GLY A 96 13.79 -14.58 -22.80
N GLN A 97 13.42 -14.85 -21.55
CA GLN A 97 12.04 -15.19 -21.15
C GLN A 97 11.14 -13.95 -21.05
N ILE A 98 11.76 -12.79 -20.80
CA ILE A 98 11.11 -11.49 -20.72
C ILE A 98 11.91 -10.45 -21.51
N GLY A 99 11.24 -9.40 -21.97
CA GLY A 99 11.89 -8.21 -22.50
C GLY A 99 11.88 -7.05 -21.51
N TRP A 100 12.65 -6.00 -21.82
CA TRP A 100 12.75 -4.75 -21.04
C TRP A 100 11.42 -3.99 -20.86
N ARG A 101 10.37 -4.36 -21.61
CA ARG A 101 9.03 -3.75 -21.50
C ARG A 101 8.14 -4.40 -20.43
N SER A 102 8.57 -5.52 -19.84
CA SER A 102 7.73 -6.38 -18.99
C SER A 102 7.16 -5.70 -17.74
N GLY A 103 7.87 -4.74 -17.16
CA GLY A 103 7.43 -3.97 -15.98
C GLY A 103 7.07 -2.51 -16.24
N LEU A 104 7.12 -2.03 -17.50
CA LEU A 104 6.99 -0.59 -17.78
C LEU A 104 5.60 -0.03 -17.49
N THR A 105 4.54 -0.78 -17.79
CA THR A 105 3.17 -0.30 -17.60
C THR A 105 2.85 0.05 -16.14
N PRO A 106 3.01 -0.85 -15.15
CA PRO A 106 2.74 -0.51 -13.74
C PRO A 106 3.72 0.54 -13.20
N ALA A 107 5.00 0.49 -13.61
CA ALA A 107 5.98 1.49 -13.21
C ALA A 107 5.61 2.88 -13.73
N PHE A 108 5.13 2.99 -14.98
CA PHE A 108 4.68 4.26 -15.55
C PHE A 108 3.42 4.78 -14.85
N ILE A 109 2.48 3.91 -14.48
CA ILE A 109 1.30 4.30 -13.68
C ILE A 109 1.75 4.91 -12.35
N VAL A 110 2.67 4.24 -11.63
CA VAL A 110 3.21 4.73 -10.35
C VAL A 110 3.99 6.03 -10.54
N LEU A 111 4.79 6.16 -11.59
CA LEU A 111 5.50 7.38 -11.95
C LEU A 111 4.53 8.54 -12.20
N ALA A 112 3.53 8.34 -13.06
CA ALA A 112 2.56 9.35 -13.43
C ALA A 112 1.73 9.81 -12.23
N VAL A 113 1.20 8.88 -11.44
CA VAL A 113 0.45 9.19 -10.22
C VAL A 113 1.33 9.92 -9.20
N SER A 114 2.59 9.52 -9.03
CA SER A 114 3.52 10.18 -8.12
C SER A 114 3.86 11.60 -8.56
N LEU A 115 4.07 11.83 -9.86
CA LEU A 115 4.34 13.18 -10.41
C LEU A 115 3.11 14.08 -10.28
N LEU A 116 1.93 13.61 -10.70
CA LEU A 116 0.68 14.36 -10.60
C LEU A 116 0.39 14.75 -9.15
N ALA A 117 0.59 13.82 -8.21
CA ALA A 117 0.40 14.09 -6.80
C ALA A 117 1.42 15.11 -6.24
N GLN A 118 2.70 15.01 -6.62
CA GLN A 118 3.73 15.94 -6.13
C GLN A 118 3.55 17.34 -6.71
N TRP A 119 3.20 17.45 -7.99
CA TRP A 119 2.88 18.73 -8.61
C TRP A 119 1.62 19.35 -8.03
N ASN A 120 0.64 18.54 -7.63
CA ASN A 120 -0.51 19.01 -6.88
C ASN A 120 -0.13 19.58 -5.50
N THR A 121 0.96 19.10 -4.89
CA THR A 121 1.48 19.66 -3.62
C THR A 121 2.50 20.77 -3.80
N LEU A 122 2.93 21.07 -5.02
CA LEU A 122 3.97 22.06 -5.30
C LEU A 122 3.66 23.48 -4.78
N PRO A 123 2.40 23.96 -4.77
CA PRO A 123 2.06 25.25 -4.15
C PRO A 123 2.43 25.34 -2.67
N LEU A 124 2.45 24.21 -1.97
CA LEU A 124 2.81 24.12 -0.56
C LEU A 124 4.32 24.20 -0.34
N ALA A 125 5.15 23.95 -1.36
CA ALA A 125 6.60 23.97 -1.20
C ALA A 125 7.07 25.33 -0.67
N LYS A 126 6.45 26.43 -1.12
CA LYS A 126 6.83 27.80 -0.73
C LYS A 126 6.68 28.05 0.77
N SER A 127 5.80 27.34 1.50
CA SER A 127 5.70 27.50 2.96
C SER A 127 6.95 27.01 3.70
N TYR A 128 7.78 26.21 3.04
CA TYR A 128 9.04 25.70 3.56
C TYR A 128 10.27 26.38 2.93
N TYR A 129 10.07 27.46 2.16
CA TYR A 129 11.16 28.22 1.57
C TYR A 129 11.92 28.99 2.66
N SER A 130 13.22 28.68 2.81
CA SER A 130 14.10 29.48 3.64
C SER A 130 14.52 30.74 2.89
N THR A 131 14.36 31.91 3.52
CA THR A 131 14.80 33.20 2.94
C THR A 131 16.32 33.31 2.80
N THR A 132 17.08 32.40 3.41
CA THR A 132 18.53 32.27 3.21
C THR A 132 18.90 31.48 1.95
N GLN A 133 17.95 30.79 1.32
CA GLN A 133 18.18 30.02 0.10
C GLN A 133 17.91 30.87 -1.15
N ASN A 134 18.69 30.67 -2.22
CA ASN A 134 18.38 31.28 -3.51
C ASN A 134 17.02 30.79 -4.05
N TYR A 135 16.15 31.74 -4.41
CA TYR A 135 14.77 31.45 -4.83
C TYR A 135 14.66 30.57 -6.09
N TYR A 136 15.54 30.76 -7.08
CA TYR A 136 15.53 29.94 -8.29
C TYR A 136 16.00 28.51 -7.99
N LEU A 137 17.07 28.38 -7.21
CA LEU A 137 17.58 27.05 -6.82
C LEU A 137 16.57 26.29 -5.97
N PHE A 138 15.80 26.97 -5.12
CA PHE A 138 14.71 26.36 -4.36
C PHE A 138 13.68 25.68 -5.28
N TRP A 139 13.20 26.37 -6.32
CA TRP A 139 12.21 25.79 -7.23
C TRP A 139 12.79 24.69 -8.13
N VAL A 140 14.04 24.87 -8.59
CA VAL A 140 14.75 23.83 -9.33
C VAL A 140 14.85 22.56 -8.47
N GLN A 141 15.26 22.70 -7.20
CA GLN A 141 15.32 21.60 -6.26
C GLN A 141 13.95 20.95 -6.06
N ALA A 142 12.87 21.72 -5.86
CA ALA A 142 11.52 21.17 -5.69
C ALA A 142 11.05 20.33 -6.90
N ILE A 143 11.41 20.74 -8.13
CA ILE A 143 11.10 19.98 -9.35
C ILE A 143 11.96 18.70 -9.42
N PHE A 144 13.26 18.80 -9.13
CA PHE A 144 14.15 17.65 -9.10
C PHE A 144 13.74 16.63 -8.04
N ASP A 145 13.39 17.07 -6.83
CA ASP A 145 12.88 16.23 -5.75
C ASP A 145 11.59 15.54 -6.19
N SER A 146 10.70 16.25 -6.90
CA SER A 146 9.47 15.67 -7.44
C SER A 146 9.77 14.53 -8.42
N LEU A 147 10.70 14.74 -9.36
CA LEU A 147 11.09 13.72 -10.33
C LEU A 147 11.80 12.53 -9.66
N TYR A 148 12.75 12.81 -8.77
CA TYR A 148 13.50 11.81 -8.03
C TYR A 148 12.58 10.91 -7.21
N ASN A 149 11.67 11.47 -6.41
CA ASN A 149 10.71 10.71 -5.61
C ASN A 149 9.79 9.85 -6.47
N ALA A 150 9.37 10.33 -7.64
CA ALA A 150 8.53 9.56 -8.55
C ALA A 150 9.30 8.36 -9.16
N ILE A 151 10.56 8.57 -9.57
CA ILE A 151 11.42 7.51 -10.10
C ILE A 151 11.73 6.47 -9.03
N VAL A 152 12.12 6.90 -7.82
CA VAL A 152 12.43 6.01 -6.69
C VAL A 152 11.25 5.12 -6.33
N ARG A 153 10.00 5.59 -6.51
CA ARG A 153 8.79 4.76 -6.31
C ARG A 153 8.50 3.84 -7.49
N ALA A 154 8.74 4.30 -8.72
CA ALA A 154 8.42 3.54 -9.94
C ALA A 154 9.40 2.39 -10.22
N VAL A 155 10.69 2.57 -9.92
CA VAL A 155 11.73 1.58 -10.21
C VAL A 155 11.55 0.27 -9.44
N PRO A 156 11.28 0.26 -8.12
CA PRO A 156 10.96 -0.97 -7.40
C PRO A 156 9.76 -1.69 -8.00
N VAL A 157 8.69 -0.97 -8.34
CA VAL A 157 7.48 -1.55 -8.95
C VAL A 157 7.78 -2.20 -10.30
N TYR A 158 8.68 -1.63 -11.11
CA TYR A 158 9.15 -2.27 -12.35
C TYR A 158 9.73 -3.67 -12.08
N PHE A 159 10.66 -3.77 -11.14
CA PHE A 159 11.35 -5.03 -10.81
C PHE A 159 10.44 -6.01 -10.08
N LEU A 160 9.67 -5.54 -9.09
CA LEU A 160 8.71 -6.34 -8.34
C LEU A 160 7.65 -6.94 -9.27
N TRP A 161 7.15 -6.18 -10.25
CA TRP A 161 6.22 -6.71 -11.23
C TRP A 161 6.87 -7.72 -12.18
N ALA A 162 7.95 -7.31 -12.86
CA ALA A 162 8.56 -8.14 -13.89
C ALA A 162 9.22 -9.39 -13.30
N GLY A 163 10.05 -9.22 -12.27
CA GLY A 163 10.74 -10.28 -11.56
C GLY A 163 9.82 -11.11 -10.67
N GLY A 164 8.90 -10.47 -9.95
CA GLY A 164 7.90 -11.16 -9.15
C GLY A 164 6.98 -12.05 -9.98
N GLN A 165 6.63 -11.67 -11.21
CA GLN A 165 5.89 -12.55 -12.12
C GLN A 165 6.71 -13.80 -12.48
N GLN A 166 8.02 -13.69 -12.70
CA GLN A 166 8.87 -14.83 -13.02
C GLN A 166 9.10 -15.75 -11.82
N LEU A 167 9.20 -15.17 -10.63
CA LEU A 167 9.22 -15.92 -9.38
C LEU A 167 7.90 -16.67 -9.19
N ALA A 168 6.75 -16.00 -9.31
CA ALA A 168 5.43 -16.60 -9.15
C ALA A 168 5.21 -17.77 -10.12
N ARG A 169 5.71 -17.70 -11.36
CA ARG A 169 5.66 -18.80 -12.33
C ARG A 169 6.43 -20.06 -11.88
N ARG A 170 7.40 -19.96 -10.96
CA ARG A 170 8.04 -21.15 -10.38
C ARG A 170 7.12 -21.89 -9.42
N VAL A 171 6.21 -21.17 -8.77
CA VAL A 171 5.25 -21.72 -7.80
C VAL A 171 3.96 -22.14 -8.50
N TRP A 172 3.48 -21.34 -9.45
CA TRP A 172 2.27 -21.58 -10.23
C TRP A 172 2.56 -21.52 -11.74
N PRO A 173 3.14 -22.58 -12.34
CA PRO A 173 3.52 -22.58 -13.76
C PRO A 173 2.36 -22.38 -14.73
N GLN A 174 1.16 -22.80 -14.34
CA GLN A 174 -0.04 -22.79 -15.19
C GLN A 174 -0.98 -21.61 -14.93
N GLN A 175 -0.66 -20.74 -13.95
CA GLN A 175 -1.54 -19.64 -13.54
C GLN A 175 -0.81 -18.31 -13.59
N ASP A 176 -1.41 -17.31 -14.22
CA ASP A 176 -0.92 -15.93 -14.14
C ASP A 176 -1.55 -15.24 -12.93
N MET A 177 -0.77 -15.10 -11.86
CA MET A 177 -1.23 -14.51 -10.61
C MET A 177 -1.50 -13.00 -10.69
N ILE A 178 -1.08 -12.33 -11.78
CA ILE A 178 -1.28 -10.88 -11.94
C ILE A 178 -2.61 -10.59 -12.66
N LEU A 179 -2.68 -10.96 -13.93
CA LEU A 179 -3.88 -10.81 -14.75
C LEU A 179 -3.77 -11.75 -15.97
N PRO A 180 -4.58 -12.82 -16.04
CA PRO A 180 -4.52 -13.79 -17.13
C PRO A 180 -4.66 -13.15 -18.53
N ARG A 181 -3.74 -13.49 -19.43
CA ARG A 181 -3.70 -12.98 -20.81
C ARG A 181 -4.44 -13.93 -21.77
N HIS A 182 -5.75 -13.76 -21.90
CA HIS A 182 -6.62 -14.59 -22.72
C HIS A 182 -7.76 -13.74 -23.35
N PRO A 183 -8.50 -14.23 -24.35
CA PRO A 183 -9.51 -13.44 -25.07
C PRO A 183 -10.60 -12.82 -24.17
N SER A 184 -10.99 -13.51 -23.10
CA SER A 184 -11.96 -13.02 -22.09
C SER A 184 -11.34 -12.16 -20.98
N ARG A 185 -10.15 -11.58 -21.20
CA ARG A 185 -9.43 -10.74 -20.22
C ARG A 185 -10.29 -9.63 -19.61
N LEU A 186 -11.18 -9.00 -20.39
CA LEU A 186 -12.07 -7.96 -19.86
C LEU A 186 -13.03 -8.50 -18.79
N VAL A 187 -13.55 -9.71 -18.97
CA VAL A 187 -14.44 -10.36 -18.00
C VAL A 187 -13.68 -10.71 -16.72
N THR A 188 -12.51 -11.32 -16.84
CA THR A 188 -11.64 -11.61 -15.68
C THR A 188 -11.21 -10.35 -14.94
N PHE A 189 -10.83 -9.30 -15.68
CA PHE A 189 -10.52 -7.99 -15.11
C PHE A 189 -11.71 -7.46 -14.31
N THR A 190 -12.91 -7.46 -14.91
CA THR A 190 -14.13 -6.94 -14.27
C THR A 190 -14.49 -7.73 -13.02
N GLN A 191 -14.35 -9.06 -13.04
CA GLN A 191 -14.60 -9.89 -11.85
C GLN A 191 -13.58 -9.65 -10.74
N ALA A 192 -12.29 -9.61 -11.07
CA ALA A 192 -11.23 -9.34 -10.10
C ALA A 192 -11.42 -7.94 -9.48
N TYR A 193 -11.77 -6.95 -10.31
CA TYR A 193 -12.07 -5.60 -9.87
C TYR A 193 -13.28 -5.55 -8.94
N TRP A 194 -14.39 -6.21 -9.33
CA TRP A 194 -15.59 -6.29 -8.49
C TRP A 194 -15.32 -6.97 -7.14
N ARG A 195 -14.58 -8.10 -7.15
CA ARG A 195 -14.14 -8.78 -5.92
C ARG A 195 -13.25 -7.87 -5.07
N GLY A 196 -12.40 -7.06 -5.68
CA GLY A 196 -11.58 -6.06 -5.00
C GLY A 196 -12.43 -5.00 -4.30
N LEU A 197 -13.44 -4.44 -4.97
CA LEU A 197 -14.38 -3.50 -4.33
C LEU A 197 -15.09 -4.13 -3.13
N MET A 198 -15.54 -5.38 -3.26
CA MET A 198 -16.15 -6.10 -2.14
C MET A 198 -15.15 -6.34 -1.00
N LEU A 199 -13.91 -6.69 -1.32
CA LEU A 199 -12.82 -6.86 -0.35
C LEU A 199 -12.55 -5.57 0.43
N ALA A 200 -12.60 -4.41 -0.23
CA ALA A 200 -12.46 -3.12 0.44
C ALA A 200 -13.58 -2.89 1.48
N GLY A 201 -14.83 -3.21 1.12
CA GLY A 201 -15.97 -3.16 2.05
C GLY A 201 -15.79 -4.10 3.24
N LEU A 202 -15.31 -5.33 3.02
CA LEU A 202 -14.99 -6.28 4.08
C LEU A 202 -13.87 -5.75 4.99
N SER A 203 -12.82 -5.15 4.42
CA SER A 203 -11.72 -4.53 5.17
C SER A 203 -12.21 -3.37 6.05
N MET A 204 -13.15 -2.54 5.56
CA MET A 204 -13.77 -1.49 6.38
C MET A 204 -14.62 -2.04 7.51
N ALA A 205 -15.45 -3.03 7.23
CA ALA A 205 -16.28 -3.67 8.25
C ALA A 205 -15.42 -4.31 9.35
N TYR A 206 -14.34 -4.99 8.94
CA TYR A 206 -13.32 -5.52 9.86
C TYR A 206 -12.71 -4.40 10.70
N MET A 207 -12.27 -3.31 10.08
CA MET A 207 -11.60 -2.19 10.77
C MET A 207 -12.49 -1.59 11.88
N VAL A 208 -13.74 -1.28 11.54
CA VAL A 208 -14.71 -0.75 12.50
C VAL A 208 -14.96 -1.74 13.63
N THR A 209 -15.17 -3.01 13.29
CA THR A 209 -15.42 -4.06 14.29
C THR A 209 -14.24 -4.26 15.23
N PHE A 210 -13.02 -4.30 14.68
CA PHE A 210 -11.79 -4.45 15.46
C PHE A 210 -11.66 -3.33 16.48
N TYR A 211 -11.80 -2.07 16.07
CA TYR A 211 -11.63 -0.93 16.98
C TYR A 211 -12.78 -0.75 17.97
N LEU A 212 -14.00 -1.18 17.64
CA LEU A 212 -15.08 -1.28 18.62
C LEU A 212 -14.72 -2.30 19.70
N ILE A 213 -14.27 -3.49 19.33
CA ILE A 213 -13.89 -4.53 20.30
C ILE A 213 -12.66 -4.09 21.11
N ALA A 214 -11.62 -3.60 20.45
CA ALA A 214 -10.37 -3.20 21.09
C ALA A 214 -10.62 -2.09 22.14
N THR A 215 -11.37 -1.06 21.78
CA THR A 215 -11.68 0.05 22.69
C THR A 215 -12.64 -0.37 23.82
N TYR A 216 -13.74 -1.06 23.52
CA TYR A 216 -14.78 -1.33 24.53
C TYR A 216 -14.53 -2.59 25.39
N VAL A 217 -13.74 -3.55 24.91
CA VAL A 217 -13.47 -4.82 25.61
C VAL A 217 -12.08 -4.85 26.22
N PHE A 218 -11.08 -4.30 25.52
CA PHE A 218 -9.67 -4.43 25.91
C PHE A 218 -9.06 -3.11 26.41
N ASP A 219 -9.86 -2.05 26.54
CA ASP A 219 -9.44 -0.71 26.98
C ASP A 219 -8.21 -0.19 26.23
N THR A 220 -8.09 -0.57 24.95
CA THR A 220 -6.97 -0.14 24.13
C THR A 220 -7.19 1.28 23.63
N TRP A 221 -6.11 2.00 23.44
CA TRP A 221 -6.16 3.37 22.94
C TRP A 221 -5.44 3.50 21.60
N SER A 222 -6.09 4.17 20.66
CA SER A 222 -5.48 4.63 19.42
C SER A 222 -5.86 6.08 19.21
N PRO A 223 -4.89 6.97 18.91
CA PRO A 223 -5.15 8.39 18.80
C PRO A 223 -6.13 8.65 17.66
N MET A 224 -7.19 9.42 17.95
CA MET A 224 -7.99 10.09 16.92
C MET A 224 -7.23 11.32 16.40
N GLY A 225 -6.04 11.11 15.86
CA GLY A 225 -5.27 12.17 15.23
C GLY A 225 -6.01 12.62 13.98
N VAL A 226 -6.66 13.78 14.03
CA VAL A 226 -6.94 14.54 12.82
C VAL A 226 -5.66 15.32 12.53
N ASP A 227 -4.65 14.62 12.01
CA ASP A 227 -3.44 15.31 11.57
C ASP A 227 -3.88 16.37 10.56
N TYR A 228 -3.36 17.60 10.75
CA TYR A 228 -3.50 18.66 9.77
C TYR A 228 -3.14 18.09 8.40
N SER A 229 -4.13 18.03 7.51
CA SER A 229 -3.95 17.40 6.22
C SER A 229 -3.87 18.47 5.15
N ASN A 230 -2.72 18.53 4.49
CA ASN A 230 -2.53 19.30 3.27
C ASN A 230 -3.49 18.88 2.14
N LEU A 231 -4.27 17.80 2.32
CA LEU A 231 -5.35 17.39 1.44
C LEU A 231 -6.30 18.55 1.10
N PHE A 232 -6.61 19.45 2.04
CA PHE A 232 -7.49 20.59 1.81
C PHE A 232 -6.79 21.80 1.15
N SER A 233 -5.46 21.83 1.16
CA SER A 233 -4.64 22.97 0.73
C SER A 233 -3.98 22.75 -0.63
N THR A 234 -4.56 21.89 -1.48
CA THR A 234 -4.03 21.57 -2.81
C THR A 234 -5.03 21.88 -3.92
N PRO A 235 -4.59 22.19 -5.16
CA PRO A 235 -5.48 22.48 -6.28
C PRO A 235 -6.35 21.33 -6.77
N LEU A 236 -6.03 20.08 -6.42
CA LEU A 236 -6.78 18.87 -6.77
C LEU A 236 -6.87 17.93 -5.54
N PRO A 237 -7.77 18.20 -4.57
CA PRO A 237 -7.85 17.44 -3.31
C PRO A 237 -8.07 15.92 -3.51
N PHE A 238 -8.83 15.53 -4.53
CA PHE A 238 -9.08 14.13 -4.88
C PHE A 238 -7.78 13.35 -5.20
N MET A 239 -6.75 14.03 -5.70
CA MET A 239 -5.48 13.41 -6.06
C MET A 239 -4.75 12.86 -4.83
N SER A 240 -4.89 13.51 -3.67
CA SER A 240 -4.31 13.02 -2.41
C SER A 240 -4.91 11.67 -1.99
N ALA A 241 -6.24 11.55 -2.06
CA ALA A 241 -6.95 10.30 -1.75
C ALA A 241 -6.60 9.17 -2.72
N LEU A 242 -6.52 9.47 -4.03
CA LEU A 242 -6.12 8.48 -5.04
C LEU A 242 -4.65 8.06 -4.88
N ARG A 243 -3.75 9.00 -4.63
CA ARG A 243 -2.33 8.72 -4.39
C ARG A 243 -2.14 7.78 -3.20
N ASN A 244 -2.82 8.06 -2.08
CA ASN A 244 -2.73 7.26 -0.87
C ASN A 244 -3.37 5.87 -1.02
N GLY A 245 -4.23 5.67 -2.02
CA GLY A 245 -4.72 4.33 -2.39
C GLY A 245 -3.81 3.61 -3.37
N ILE A 246 -3.53 4.22 -4.52
CA ILE A 246 -2.87 3.58 -5.66
C ILE A 246 -1.42 3.21 -5.32
N LEU A 247 -0.64 4.14 -4.74
CA LEU A 247 0.80 3.92 -4.57
C LEU A 247 1.10 2.80 -3.56
N PRO A 248 0.53 2.81 -2.33
CA PRO A 248 0.73 1.73 -1.37
C PRO A 248 0.17 0.40 -1.89
N ALA A 249 -1.03 0.40 -2.47
CA ALA A 249 -1.66 -0.83 -2.95
C ALA A 249 -0.84 -1.54 -4.04
N ILE A 250 -0.24 -0.80 -4.98
CA ILE A 250 0.61 -1.44 -6.00
C ILE A 250 1.91 -1.97 -5.37
N GLY A 251 2.60 -1.15 -4.56
CA GLY A 251 3.87 -1.54 -3.96
C GLY A 251 3.73 -2.71 -2.99
N GLU A 252 2.91 -2.53 -1.95
CA GLU A 252 2.81 -3.47 -0.83
C GLU A 252 2.18 -4.81 -1.24
N GLU A 253 1.25 -4.83 -2.21
CA GLU A 253 0.71 -6.08 -2.72
C GLU A 253 1.73 -6.83 -3.59
N LEU A 254 2.57 -6.12 -4.34
CA LEU A 254 3.67 -6.76 -5.07
C LEU A 254 4.71 -7.34 -4.11
N GLU A 255 5.07 -6.61 -3.06
CA GLU A 255 6.06 -7.03 -2.07
C GLU A 255 5.56 -8.20 -1.23
N ALA A 256 4.42 -8.02 -0.54
CA ALA A 256 3.93 -9.01 0.41
C ALA A 256 3.24 -10.20 -0.27
N ARG A 257 2.43 -9.96 -1.31
CA ARG A 257 1.59 -11.01 -1.91
C ARG A 257 2.30 -11.65 -3.09
N LEU A 258 2.66 -10.89 -4.12
CA LEU A 258 3.29 -11.48 -5.30
C LEU A 258 4.66 -12.09 -4.98
N VAL A 259 5.56 -11.33 -4.38
CA VAL A 259 6.92 -11.78 -4.10
C VAL A 259 6.98 -12.56 -2.78
N GLY A 260 6.50 -11.99 -1.68
CA GLY A 260 6.59 -12.58 -0.34
C GLY A 260 5.98 -13.98 -0.24
N ILE A 261 4.71 -14.14 -0.64
CA ILE A 261 4.04 -15.46 -0.63
C ILE A 261 4.77 -16.43 -1.56
N SER A 262 5.22 -15.98 -2.74
CA SER A 262 5.94 -16.85 -3.68
C SER A 262 7.29 -17.34 -3.12
N ILE A 263 8.05 -16.48 -2.44
CA ILE A 263 9.33 -16.86 -1.80
C ILE A 263 9.06 -17.95 -0.75
N VAL A 264 8.09 -17.72 0.14
CA VAL A 264 7.84 -18.67 1.23
C VAL A 264 7.28 -19.99 0.70
N LEU A 265 6.42 -19.98 -0.32
CA LEU A 265 5.98 -21.20 -0.98
C LEU A 265 7.11 -21.94 -1.69
N LEU A 266 8.03 -21.21 -2.34
CA LEU A 266 9.17 -21.81 -3.01
C LEU A 266 10.13 -22.49 -2.03
N LEU A 267 10.39 -21.85 -0.88
CA LEU A 267 11.33 -22.33 0.12
C LEU A 267 10.73 -23.40 1.05
N LEU A 268 9.54 -23.14 1.60
CA LEU A 268 8.96 -23.94 2.68
C LEU A 268 7.82 -24.85 2.21
N ARG A 269 7.23 -24.59 1.03
CA ARG A 269 6.11 -25.37 0.45
C ARG A 269 4.86 -25.48 1.35
N HIS A 270 4.76 -24.66 2.39
CA HIS A 270 3.63 -24.63 3.32
C HIS A 270 2.79 -23.37 3.12
N ARG A 271 1.51 -23.55 2.73
CA ARG A 271 0.59 -22.44 2.45
C ARG A 271 0.34 -21.54 3.65
N TRP A 272 0.22 -22.10 4.85
CA TRP A 272 -0.05 -21.32 6.05
C TRP A 272 1.14 -20.40 6.41
N LEU A 273 2.37 -20.89 6.30
CA LEU A 273 3.58 -20.07 6.49
C LEU A 273 3.68 -18.97 5.44
N ALA A 274 3.29 -19.27 4.21
CA ALA A 274 3.30 -18.29 3.13
C ALA A 274 2.28 -17.17 3.32
N LEU A 275 1.22 -17.38 4.10
CA LEU A 275 0.32 -16.30 4.53
C LEU A 275 0.83 -15.60 5.78
N LEU A 276 1.32 -16.38 6.75
CA LEU A 276 1.72 -15.89 8.07
C LEU A 276 2.94 -14.98 8.03
N ILE A 277 4.02 -15.40 7.35
CA ILE A 277 5.30 -14.68 7.37
C ILE A 277 5.22 -13.35 6.61
N PRO A 278 4.84 -13.30 5.31
CA PRO A 278 4.75 -12.03 4.60
C PRO A 278 3.65 -11.13 5.16
N GLY A 279 2.53 -11.70 5.59
CA GLY A 279 1.46 -10.95 6.25
C GLY A 279 1.91 -10.36 7.58
N GLY A 280 2.72 -11.08 8.35
CA GLY A 280 3.31 -10.60 9.60
C GLY A 280 4.32 -9.49 9.36
N LEU A 281 5.27 -9.70 8.44
CA LEU A 281 6.23 -8.65 8.07
C LEU A 281 5.52 -7.37 7.62
N TRP A 282 4.49 -7.50 6.78
CA TRP A 282 3.69 -6.36 6.36
C TRP A 282 2.99 -5.68 7.53
N ALA A 283 2.33 -6.42 8.42
CA ALA A 283 1.61 -5.85 9.54
C ALA A 283 2.52 -5.18 10.59
N PHE A 284 3.65 -5.80 10.92
CA PHE A 284 4.59 -5.29 11.91
C PHE A 284 5.47 -4.15 11.37
N ALA A 285 5.56 -3.99 10.05
CA ALA A 285 6.12 -2.81 9.38
C ALA A 285 5.28 -1.51 9.57
N HIS A 286 4.23 -1.58 10.38
CA HIS A 286 3.34 -0.46 10.71
C HIS A 286 3.30 -0.17 12.23
N LEU A 287 4.20 -0.74 13.03
CA LEU A 287 4.27 -0.41 14.47
C LEU A 287 4.76 1.02 14.73
N GLY A 288 5.22 1.73 13.69
CA GLY A 288 5.51 3.16 13.71
C GLY A 288 4.28 4.02 14.04
N TYR A 289 3.06 3.56 13.74
CA TYR A 289 1.84 4.25 14.19
C TYR A 289 1.69 4.15 15.71
N VAL A 290 1.16 5.22 16.31
CA VAL A 290 0.95 5.28 17.76
C VAL A 290 -0.31 4.48 18.09
N SER A 291 -0.19 3.50 18.99
CA SER A 291 -1.29 2.74 19.58
C SER A 291 -0.83 2.21 20.93
N GLU A 292 -1.75 2.05 21.87
CA GLU A 292 -1.50 1.39 23.16
C GLU A 292 -2.42 0.18 23.34
N PRO A 293 -1.85 -1.03 23.55
CA PRO A 293 -0.42 -1.35 23.61
C PRO A 293 0.29 -1.20 22.26
N PHE A 294 1.62 -1.04 22.26
CA PHE A 294 2.39 -0.73 21.05
C PHE A 294 2.23 -1.73 19.90
N TYR A 295 1.94 -3.01 20.20
CA TYR A 295 1.78 -4.07 19.20
C TYR A 295 0.36 -4.16 18.62
N LEU A 296 -0.60 -3.39 19.14
CA LEU A 296 -2.00 -3.45 18.73
C LEU A 296 -2.16 -3.27 17.22
N ARG A 297 -1.48 -2.28 16.65
CA ARG A 297 -1.50 -2.02 15.20
C ARG A 297 -1.00 -3.21 14.38
N GLY A 298 -0.01 -3.93 14.88
CA GLY A 298 0.51 -5.13 14.24
C GLY A 298 -0.55 -6.25 14.21
N ILE A 299 -1.20 -6.51 15.35
CA ILE A 299 -2.27 -7.52 15.43
C ILE A 299 -3.45 -7.15 14.52
N GLU A 300 -3.85 -5.88 14.57
CA GLU A 300 -4.94 -5.31 13.76
C GLU A 300 -4.72 -5.59 12.27
N LEU A 301 -3.50 -5.38 11.76
CA LEU A 301 -3.17 -5.55 10.35
C LEU A 301 -2.82 -6.99 9.97
N TRP A 302 -2.37 -7.81 10.91
CA TRP A 302 -1.94 -9.17 10.62
C TRP A 302 -3.09 -10.10 10.23
N LEU A 303 -4.23 -9.97 10.92
CA LEU A 303 -5.45 -10.72 10.61
C LEU A 303 -5.94 -10.48 9.17
N PRO A 304 -6.19 -9.23 8.70
CA PRO A 304 -6.60 -8.99 7.32
C PRO A 304 -5.48 -9.30 6.33
N ALA A 305 -4.21 -9.16 6.70
CA ALA A 305 -3.11 -9.57 5.82
C ALA A 305 -3.17 -11.06 5.47
N ILE A 306 -3.55 -11.91 6.43
CA ILE A 306 -3.75 -13.35 6.23
C ILE A 306 -5.12 -13.64 5.58
N PHE A 307 -6.21 -13.29 6.27
CA PHE A 307 -7.55 -13.79 5.97
C PHE A 307 -8.26 -13.03 4.85
N LEU A 308 -7.97 -11.74 4.67
CA LEU A 308 -8.56 -10.94 3.62
C LEU A 308 -7.62 -10.94 2.41
N TYR A 309 -6.49 -10.26 2.50
CA TYR A 309 -5.61 -10.07 1.35
C TYR A 309 -4.85 -11.35 0.95
N GLY A 310 -4.30 -12.09 1.91
CA GLY A 310 -3.53 -13.31 1.62
C GLY A 310 -4.38 -14.43 1.00
N LEU A 311 -5.52 -14.77 1.60
CA LEU A 311 -6.44 -15.76 1.05
C LEU A 311 -7.06 -15.30 -0.28
N PHE A 312 -7.43 -14.01 -0.41
CA PHE A 312 -7.97 -13.52 -1.69
C PHE A 312 -6.91 -13.50 -2.78
N PHE A 313 -5.65 -13.21 -2.48
CA PHE A 313 -4.57 -13.34 -3.45
C PHE A 313 -4.44 -14.78 -3.95
N LEU A 314 -4.37 -15.76 -3.04
CA LEU A 314 -4.26 -17.17 -3.41
C LEU A 314 -5.47 -17.68 -4.21
N ARG A 315 -6.65 -17.09 -4.00
CA ARG A 315 -7.89 -17.55 -4.64
C ARG A 315 -8.25 -16.79 -5.91
N PHE A 316 -7.98 -15.49 -5.97
CA PHE A 316 -8.49 -14.55 -6.97
C PHE A 316 -7.40 -13.70 -7.64
N GLY A 317 -6.13 -13.90 -7.27
CA GLY A 317 -4.98 -13.21 -7.87
C GLY A 317 -4.76 -11.79 -7.36
N LEU A 318 -3.65 -11.21 -7.81
CA LEU A 318 -3.09 -9.94 -7.36
C LEU A 318 -3.99 -8.73 -7.67
N LEU A 319 -4.63 -8.71 -8.84
CA LEU A 319 -5.48 -7.57 -9.20
C LEU A 319 -6.61 -7.36 -8.18
N THR A 320 -7.18 -8.45 -7.67
CA THR A 320 -8.23 -8.39 -6.64
C THR A 320 -7.74 -7.70 -5.37
N THR A 321 -6.53 -8.02 -4.91
CA THR A 321 -5.98 -7.44 -3.68
C THR A 321 -5.51 -6.01 -3.88
N ILE A 322 -4.88 -5.69 -5.01
CA ILE A 322 -4.52 -4.30 -5.39
C ILE A 322 -5.78 -3.42 -5.40
N VAL A 323 -6.87 -3.86 -6.03
CA VAL A 323 -8.10 -3.08 -6.10
C VAL A 323 -8.73 -2.93 -4.72
N GLY A 324 -8.77 -3.99 -3.91
CA GLY A 324 -9.31 -3.92 -2.55
C GLY A 324 -8.52 -2.96 -1.65
N HIS A 325 -7.19 -3.04 -1.68
CA HIS A 325 -6.31 -2.19 -0.90
C HIS A 325 -6.42 -0.73 -1.37
N CYS A 326 -6.33 -0.50 -2.69
CA CYS A 326 -6.44 0.84 -3.28
C CYS A 326 -7.78 1.49 -2.91
N THR A 327 -8.88 0.75 -3.07
CA THR A 327 -10.23 1.24 -2.77
C THR A 327 -10.38 1.55 -1.29
N TYR A 328 -9.91 0.68 -0.39
CA TYR A 328 -9.96 0.89 1.04
C TYR A 328 -9.27 2.22 1.43
N ASN A 329 -8.00 2.40 1.04
CA ASN A 329 -7.21 3.58 1.37
C ASN A 329 -7.76 4.86 0.71
N SER A 330 -8.16 4.80 -0.57
CA SER A 330 -8.72 5.96 -1.26
C SER A 330 -10.05 6.41 -0.66
N LEU A 331 -10.89 5.47 -0.22
CA LEU A 331 -12.16 5.82 0.42
C LEU A 331 -11.96 6.46 1.80
N LEU A 332 -10.94 6.06 2.59
CA LEU A 332 -10.63 6.76 3.84
C LEU A 332 -10.32 8.25 3.59
N GLY A 333 -9.53 8.56 2.55
CA GLY A 333 -9.27 9.94 2.13
C GLY A 333 -10.51 10.64 1.57
N ALA A 334 -11.32 9.94 0.77
CA ALA A 334 -12.54 10.49 0.20
C ALA A 334 -13.59 10.82 1.27
N MET A 335 -13.69 10.02 2.34
CA MET A 335 -14.63 10.28 3.44
C MET A 335 -14.33 11.61 4.14
N LEU A 336 -13.05 12.00 4.25
CA LEU A 336 -12.69 13.30 4.81
C LEU A 336 -13.17 14.46 3.91
N LEU A 337 -13.03 14.30 2.59
CA LEU A 337 -13.52 15.27 1.60
C LEU A 337 -15.05 15.36 1.60
N LEU A 338 -15.74 14.22 1.68
CA LEU A 338 -17.21 14.15 1.67
C LEU A 338 -17.85 14.73 2.93
N LYS A 339 -17.12 14.73 4.06
CA LYS A 339 -17.57 15.34 5.32
C LYS A 339 -17.31 16.85 5.40
N ALA A 340 -16.63 17.43 4.41
CA ALA A 340 -16.41 18.86 4.36
C ALA A 340 -17.72 19.62 4.10
N GLN A 341 -17.79 20.88 4.53
CA GLN A 341 -18.93 21.77 4.25
C GLN A 341 -18.83 22.46 2.89
N ASP A 342 -17.63 22.47 2.30
CA ASP A 342 -17.36 23.13 1.03
C ASP A 342 -17.70 22.21 -0.17
N ILE A 343 -18.43 22.75 -1.15
CA ILE A 343 -18.93 22.00 -2.31
C ILE A 343 -17.81 21.49 -3.22
N TYR A 344 -16.70 22.21 -3.30
CA TYR A 344 -15.56 21.82 -4.12
C TYR A 344 -14.81 20.63 -3.49
N LEU A 345 -14.69 20.61 -2.16
CA LEU A 345 -14.17 19.44 -1.43
C LEU A 345 -15.10 18.23 -1.54
N VAL A 346 -16.41 18.42 -1.35
CA VAL A 346 -17.39 17.33 -1.48
C VAL A 346 -17.40 16.74 -2.89
N SER A 347 -17.41 17.58 -3.93
CA SER A 347 -17.36 17.12 -5.32
C SER A 347 -16.04 16.40 -5.64
N SER A 348 -14.91 16.84 -5.05
CA SER A 348 -13.64 16.10 -5.12
C SER A 348 -13.74 14.70 -4.49
N GLY A 349 -14.42 14.57 -3.34
CA GLY A 349 -14.69 13.27 -2.71
C GLY A 349 -15.56 12.35 -3.58
N ILE A 350 -16.62 12.90 -4.19
CA ILE A 350 -17.48 12.16 -5.14
C ILE A 350 -16.66 11.71 -6.36
N LEU A 351 -15.78 12.58 -6.87
CA LEU A 351 -14.92 12.26 -8.00
C LEU A 351 -13.99 11.07 -7.71
N VAL A 352 -13.47 10.93 -6.48
CA VAL A 352 -12.69 9.74 -6.09
C VAL A 352 -13.53 8.48 -6.25
N ILE A 353 -14.76 8.46 -5.74
CA ILE A 353 -15.66 7.31 -5.86
C ILE A 353 -15.95 6.99 -7.33
N MET A 354 -16.25 8.02 -8.13
CA MET A 354 -16.50 7.86 -9.57
C MET A 354 -15.30 7.26 -10.31
N LEU A 355 -14.08 7.70 -9.98
CA LEU A 355 -12.84 7.18 -10.58
C LEU A 355 -12.54 5.75 -10.15
N LEU A 356 -12.92 5.34 -8.93
CA LEU A 356 -12.84 3.95 -8.48
C LEU A 356 -13.89 3.05 -9.14
N LEU A 357 -15.04 3.58 -9.56
CA LEU A 357 -16.06 2.78 -10.26
C LEU A 357 -15.82 2.72 -11.77
N LEU A 358 -15.10 3.70 -12.33
CA LEU A 358 -14.86 3.85 -13.76
C LEU A 358 -14.32 2.57 -14.45
N PRO A 359 -13.35 1.82 -13.88
CA PRO A 359 -12.80 0.63 -14.54
C PRO A 359 -13.80 -0.52 -14.71
N LEU A 360 -14.95 -0.50 -14.01
CA LEU A 360 -16.00 -1.51 -14.18
C LEU A 360 -16.86 -1.27 -15.43
N LEU A 361 -16.95 -0.03 -15.91
CA LEU A 361 -17.92 0.34 -16.95
C LEU A 361 -17.80 -0.51 -18.23
N PRO A 362 -16.60 -0.79 -18.79
CA PRO A 362 -16.50 -1.58 -20.01
C PRO A 362 -17.02 -3.01 -19.83
N GLY A 363 -16.77 -3.62 -18.67
CA GLY A 363 -17.26 -4.96 -18.36
C GLY A 363 -18.76 -5.02 -18.10
N VAL A 364 -19.31 -4.03 -17.39
CA VAL A 364 -20.76 -3.89 -17.18
C VAL A 364 -21.48 -3.66 -18.51
N TRP A 365 -20.89 -2.81 -19.37
CA TRP A 365 -21.41 -2.56 -20.71
C TRP A 365 -21.40 -3.83 -21.58
N LEU A 366 -20.31 -4.60 -21.56
CA LEU A 366 -20.22 -5.90 -22.24
C LEU A 366 -21.30 -6.86 -21.73
N ARG A 367 -21.44 -7.00 -20.41
CA ARG A 367 -22.46 -7.86 -19.78
C ARG A 367 -23.88 -7.47 -20.19
N TRP A 368 -24.14 -6.17 -20.36
CA TRP A 368 -25.45 -5.65 -20.73
C TRP A 368 -25.76 -5.79 -22.23
N ARG A 369 -24.81 -5.47 -23.11
CA ARG A 369 -24.99 -5.50 -24.56
C ARG A 369 -24.81 -6.88 -25.18
N HIS A 370 -23.91 -7.69 -24.63
CA HIS A 370 -23.52 -9.00 -25.16
C HIS A 370 -23.55 -10.08 -24.06
N PRO A 371 -24.74 -10.38 -23.49
CA PRO A 371 -24.84 -11.31 -22.36
C PRO A 371 -24.38 -12.73 -22.70
N GLN A 372 -24.53 -13.18 -23.95
CA GLN A 372 -24.08 -14.50 -24.39
C GLN A 372 -22.55 -14.61 -24.40
N GLU A 373 -21.87 -13.59 -24.93
CA GLU A 373 -20.40 -13.51 -24.93
C GLU A 373 -19.85 -13.48 -23.50
N TRP A 374 -20.51 -12.72 -22.61
CA TRP A 374 -20.18 -12.71 -21.19
C TRP A 374 -20.31 -14.10 -20.57
N GLN A 375 -21.42 -14.81 -20.80
CA GLN A 375 -21.64 -16.15 -20.26
C GLN A 375 -20.64 -17.18 -20.81
N GLN A 376 -20.25 -17.08 -22.08
CA GLN A 376 -19.23 -17.94 -22.66
C GLN A 376 -17.87 -17.69 -22.00
N ALA A 377 -17.47 -16.43 -21.87
CA ALA A 377 -16.25 -16.03 -21.16
C ALA A 377 -16.21 -16.54 -19.71
N LEU A 378 -17.35 -16.56 -19.00
CA LEU A 378 -17.44 -17.15 -17.65
C LEU A 378 -17.18 -18.67 -17.63
N LYS A 379 -17.65 -19.39 -18.66
CA LYS A 379 -17.43 -20.84 -18.77
C LYS A 379 -15.97 -21.13 -19.07
N ASP A 380 -15.37 -20.37 -19.99
CA ASP A 380 -13.96 -20.49 -20.35
C ASP A 380 -13.04 -20.19 -19.15
N GLU A 381 -13.42 -19.24 -18.29
CA GLU A 381 -12.68 -18.94 -17.06
C GLU A 381 -12.82 -20.03 -15.97
N ARG A 382 -13.96 -20.74 -15.91
CA ARG A 382 -14.16 -21.88 -14.99
C ARG A 382 -13.38 -23.12 -15.40
N LEU A 383 -13.02 -23.24 -16.68
CA LEU A 383 -12.08 -24.25 -17.18
C LEU A 383 -10.64 -23.87 -16.76
N GLN A 384 -10.41 -23.69 -15.46
CA GLN A 384 -9.06 -23.66 -14.92
C GLN A 384 -8.49 -25.07 -15.03
N LEU A 385 -7.30 -25.18 -15.62
CA LEU A 385 -6.53 -26.42 -15.70
C LEU A 385 -6.36 -26.98 -14.28
N ARG A 386 -7.12 -28.02 -13.97
CA ARG A 386 -6.91 -28.87 -12.79
C ARG A 386 -5.97 -30.00 -13.20
N SER A 387 -5.23 -30.53 -12.23
CA SER A 387 -4.52 -31.81 -12.44
C SER A 387 -5.53 -32.84 -12.95
N ALA A 388 -5.18 -33.55 -14.02
CA ALA A 388 -6.02 -34.60 -14.57
C ALA A 388 -6.35 -35.60 -13.46
N MET A 389 -7.64 -35.81 -13.20
CA MET A 389 -8.13 -36.85 -12.33
C MET A 389 -8.27 -38.16 -13.12
N PRO A 390 -8.32 -39.33 -12.48
CA PRO A 390 -8.56 -40.60 -13.18
C PRO A 390 -9.81 -40.58 -14.07
N GLU A 391 -10.83 -39.81 -13.66
CA GLU A 391 -12.08 -39.58 -14.39
C GLU A 391 -11.89 -38.81 -15.71
N ASP A 392 -10.83 -38.01 -15.81
CA ASP A 392 -10.50 -37.23 -17.01
C ASP A 392 -9.75 -38.09 -18.06
N TYR A 393 -9.33 -39.31 -17.71
CA TYR A 393 -8.51 -40.18 -18.57
C TYR A 393 -9.19 -40.52 -19.88
N ASP A 394 -10.45 -40.98 -19.84
CA ASP A 394 -11.18 -41.37 -21.05
C ASP A 394 -11.42 -40.17 -21.97
N GLN A 395 -11.66 -38.98 -21.41
CA GLN A 395 -11.78 -37.75 -22.19
C GLN A 395 -10.45 -37.37 -22.84
N ILE A 396 -9.33 -37.46 -22.13
CA ILE A 396 -7.99 -37.18 -22.65
C ILE A 396 -7.60 -38.16 -23.77
N VAL A 397 -7.89 -39.45 -23.60
CA VAL A 397 -7.63 -40.49 -24.60
C VAL A 397 -8.53 -40.33 -25.83
N SER A 398 -9.75 -39.82 -25.65
CA SER A 398 -10.69 -39.55 -26.75
C SER A 398 -10.39 -38.29 -27.54
N LEU A 399 -9.46 -37.43 -27.09
CA LEU A 399 -9.08 -36.24 -27.83
C LEU A 399 -8.47 -36.67 -29.16
N PRO A 400 -8.95 -36.14 -30.30
CA PRO A 400 -8.36 -36.44 -31.59
C PRO A 400 -6.93 -35.91 -31.58
N LEU A 401 -5.97 -36.81 -31.44
CA LEU A 401 -4.54 -36.55 -31.66
C LEU A 401 -4.34 -36.33 -33.16
N GLY A 402 -4.86 -35.22 -33.68
CA GLY A 402 -4.55 -34.75 -35.03
C GLY A 402 -3.08 -34.39 -35.06
N SER A 403 -2.25 -35.30 -35.59
CA SER A 403 -0.85 -35.11 -35.99
C SER A 403 -0.10 -34.01 -35.22
N VAL A 404 -0.07 -34.10 -33.88
CA VAL A 404 0.82 -33.26 -33.09
C VAL A 404 2.20 -33.88 -33.22
N THR A 405 3.05 -33.27 -34.05
CA THR A 405 4.49 -33.53 -34.04
C THR A 405 5.02 -33.10 -32.68
N LEU A 406 5.11 -34.06 -31.76
CA LEU A 406 5.81 -33.87 -30.49
C LEU A 406 7.23 -33.38 -30.79
N PRO A 407 7.70 -32.28 -30.18
CA PRO A 407 9.09 -31.88 -30.32
C PRO A 407 9.99 -33.04 -29.84
N LYS A 408 11.02 -33.36 -30.63
CA LYS A 408 11.97 -34.49 -30.49
C LYS A 408 12.65 -34.67 -29.10
N GLN A 409 12.33 -33.85 -28.11
CA GLN A 409 12.91 -33.93 -26.76
C GLN A 409 12.14 -34.83 -25.78
N LEU A 410 11.01 -35.44 -26.18
CA LEU A 410 10.25 -36.36 -25.31
C LEU A 410 10.38 -37.84 -25.70
N THR A 411 11.15 -38.18 -26.73
CA THR A 411 11.32 -39.58 -27.19
C THR A 411 12.35 -40.40 -26.41
N ASP A 412 13.01 -39.83 -25.38
CA ASP A 412 14.10 -40.48 -24.65
C ASP A 412 13.77 -40.84 -23.20
N VAL A 413 12.51 -41.18 -22.91
CA VAL A 413 12.08 -41.70 -21.59
C VAL A 413 11.70 -43.19 -21.68
N ARG A 414 12.52 -43.98 -22.38
CA ARG A 414 12.49 -45.46 -22.30
C ARG A 414 13.78 -45.99 -21.68
N SER A 415 14.11 -45.55 -20.46
CA SER A 415 15.09 -46.24 -19.60
C SER A 415 15.13 -45.69 -18.16
N CYS A 416 13.97 -45.58 -17.49
CA CYS A 416 13.97 -45.61 -16.02
C CYS A 416 13.55 -47.00 -15.57
N HIS A 417 14.55 -47.88 -15.39
CA HIS A 417 14.36 -49.13 -14.68
C HIS A 417 13.92 -48.84 -13.24
N CYS A 418 12.88 -49.55 -12.81
CA CYS A 418 12.61 -49.76 -11.40
C CYS A 418 13.83 -50.39 -10.74
N ARG A 419 14.43 -49.69 -9.78
CA ARG A 419 15.06 -50.24 -8.59
C ARG A 419 14.78 -49.32 -7.42
#